data_AF-A0A7V4PQX1-F1
#
_entry.id   AF-A0A7V4PQX1-F1
#
_cell.length_a   1.000
_cell.length_b   1.000
_cell.length_c   1.000
_cell.angle_alpha   90.00
_cell.angle_beta   90.00
_cell.angle_gamma   90.00
#
_symmetry.space_group_name_H-M   'P 1'
#
loop_
_entity.id
_entity.type
_entity.pdbx_description
1 polymer ?
#
loop_
_entity_poly.entity_id
_entity_poly.type
_entity_poly.pdbx_seq_one_letter_code
_entity_poly.pdbx_strand_id
1 'polypeptide(L)'
;PSLRRIALTLEEPPDTPTVELIRRVKDKLKNRIPPREVSKAQAPFYENSLTGEAIDLERLPIPRHWPLDGGRYGGTADCVITRDPDSGYLNVGTYRMMLQGRNQVGLYLSPGKDARLHIARAWQQGKPIQVAACWGVDPLFMVIGSQTFPKNVSEYEYAGGVKGEPIPVVRGMTTDLLLPANVEFVVEGIIRPNAVKLEGPFGEFPGYYGRPEAGCPLVEVTAVHYRSMPILTNALMADYPSNEQSGFFAIIRSARIWDDLDKLGVPGIQGVYCHPAAAGGFGMTAISLEQRHAGHAAQALALAAQVPGGAYYTKWIIAVDEDVDPTDMNQVIWAMCSRCNPIEDIDILRNTWSTWLDPTQNPPEQRPYGSKALINACKEHRYLPVFSKRTTLRKEIYNQVAARWRKLGLPGQVPQVRAFEEDSKVVYHEVGGFEPGKQPGEEKAATEKGQKR
;
A
#
# COMPACT_ATOMS: atom_id res chain seq x y z
N PRO A 1 9.16 8.84 0.55
CA PRO A 1 8.81 8.60 -0.87
C PRO A 1 8.19 9.87 -1.52
N SER A 2 8.40 10.10 -2.82
CA SER A 2 7.89 11.29 -3.53
C SER A 2 6.49 11.04 -4.10
N LEU A 3 5.47 11.72 -3.54
CA LEU A 3 4.09 11.65 -4.02
C LEU A 3 3.94 12.13 -5.47
N ARG A 4 4.72 13.13 -5.89
CA ARG A 4 4.71 13.64 -7.27
C ARG A 4 5.10 12.56 -8.29
N ARG A 5 6.14 11.76 -7.97
CA ARG A 5 6.55 10.63 -8.84
C ARG A 5 5.50 9.54 -8.88
N ILE A 6 4.87 9.25 -7.73
CA ILE A 6 3.82 8.23 -7.63
C ILE A 6 2.59 8.64 -8.43
N ALA A 7 2.18 9.91 -8.37
CA ALA A 7 1.09 10.44 -9.20
C ALA A 7 1.39 10.26 -10.69
N LEU A 8 2.61 10.60 -11.15
CA LEU A 8 3.03 10.36 -12.54
C LEU A 8 2.99 8.88 -12.92
N THR A 9 3.49 7.98 -12.07
CA THR A 9 3.40 6.52 -12.29
C THR A 9 1.96 6.03 -12.43
N LEU A 10 1.02 6.70 -11.78
CA LEU A 10 -0.40 6.37 -11.80
C LEU A 10 -1.18 7.15 -12.85
N GLU A 11 -0.48 7.83 -13.78
CA GLU A 11 -1.05 8.63 -14.86
C GLU A 11 -1.95 9.77 -14.34
N GLU A 12 -1.50 10.43 -13.28
CA GLU A 12 -2.18 11.55 -12.63
C GLU A 12 -1.30 12.80 -12.58
N PRO A 13 -1.89 14.02 -12.52
CA PRO A 13 -1.11 15.24 -12.35
C PRO A 13 -0.23 15.18 -11.09
N PRO A 14 1.04 15.61 -11.18
CA PRO A 14 2.02 15.42 -10.10
C PRO A 14 1.64 16.10 -8.78
N ASP A 15 0.84 17.17 -8.84
CA ASP A 15 0.46 17.98 -7.68
C ASP A 15 -0.98 17.64 -7.18
N THR A 16 -1.52 16.48 -7.59
CA THR A 16 -2.82 15.98 -7.12
C THR A 16 -2.78 15.74 -5.61
N PRO A 17 -3.72 16.29 -4.81
CA PRO A 17 -3.78 16.04 -3.37
C PRO A 17 -3.88 14.54 -3.05
N THR A 18 -3.22 14.08 -1.99
CA THR A 18 -3.06 12.65 -1.68
C THR A 18 -4.39 11.89 -1.59
N VAL A 19 -5.39 12.43 -0.89
CA VAL A 19 -6.72 11.79 -0.76
C VAL A 19 -7.42 11.69 -2.13
N GLU A 20 -7.30 12.74 -2.94
CA GLU A 20 -7.86 12.77 -4.30
C GLU A 20 -7.15 11.78 -5.23
N LEU A 21 -5.81 11.67 -5.13
CA LEU A 21 -5.04 10.67 -5.85
C LEU A 21 -5.50 9.26 -5.51
N ILE A 22 -5.68 8.96 -4.22
CA ILE A 22 -6.20 7.67 -3.74
C ILE A 22 -7.59 7.38 -4.33
N ARG A 23 -8.48 8.38 -4.33
CA ARG A 23 -9.82 8.26 -4.90
C ARG A 23 -9.79 7.98 -6.40
N ARG A 24 -8.94 8.67 -7.16
CA ARG A 24 -8.80 8.44 -8.62
C ARG A 24 -8.23 7.06 -8.93
N VAL A 25 -7.23 6.62 -8.17
CA VAL A 25 -6.63 5.28 -8.30
C VAL A 25 -7.67 4.19 -8.01
N LYS A 26 -8.51 4.39 -6.99
CA LYS A 26 -9.65 3.50 -6.70
C LYS A 26 -10.53 3.28 -7.93
N ASP A 27 -10.84 4.35 -8.64
CA ASP A 27 -11.69 4.29 -9.83
C ASP A 27 -10.95 3.72 -11.05
N LYS A 28 -9.68 4.07 -11.25
CA LYS A 28 -8.85 3.52 -12.34
C LYS A 28 -8.73 1.99 -12.27
N LEU A 29 -8.60 1.43 -11.07
CA LEU A 29 -8.49 -0.02 -10.86
C LEU A 29 -9.76 -0.81 -11.24
N LYS A 30 -10.87 -0.14 -11.54
CA LYS A 30 -12.10 -0.77 -12.05
C LYS A 30 -12.04 -1.04 -13.55
N ASN A 31 -11.16 -0.35 -14.27
CA ASN A 31 -11.01 -0.47 -15.72
C ASN A 31 -9.97 -1.54 -16.07
N ARG A 32 -10.21 -2.24 -17.19
CA ARG A 32 -9.32 -3.26 -17.74
C ARG A 32 -9.20 -3.10 -19.24
N ILE A 33 -7.98 -3.10 -19.75
CA ILE A 33 -7.68 -3.01 -21.18
C ILE A 33 -6.64 -4.08 -21.52
N PRO A 34 -6.97 -5.10 -22.33
CA PRO A 34 -6.04 -6.19 -22.64
C PRO A 34 -4.78 -5.69 -23.35
N PRO A 35 -3.63 -6.38 -23.16
CA PRO A 35 -2.41 -6.02 -23.85
C PRO A 35 -2.54 -6.25 -25.36
N ARG A 36 -1.68 -5.58 -26.13
CA ARG A 36 -1.62 -5.71 -27.60
C ARG A 36 -0.27 -6.25 -28.02
N GLU A 37 -0.27 -7.36 -28.75
CA GLU A 37 0.95 -7.87 -29.37
C GLU A 37 1.49 -6.88 -30.42
N VAL A 38 2.80 -6.65 -30.39
CA VAL A 38 3.54 -5.81 -31.34
C VAL A 38 4.67 -6.59 -31.99
N SER A 39 5.22 -6.07 -33.09
CA SER A 39 6.35 -6.72 -33.76
C SER A 39 7.63 -6.62 -32.93
N LYS A 40 8.58 -7.56 -33.12
CA LYS A 40 9.91 -7.51 -32.46
C LYS A 40 10.68 -6.22 -32.73
N ALA A 41 10.47 -5.60 -33.90
CA ALA A 41 11.08 -4.31 -34.24
C ALA A 41 10.61 -3.15 -33.35
N GLN A 42 9.50 -3.31 -32.62
CA GLN A 42 8.95 -2.32 -31.70
C GLN A 42 9.34 -2.58 -30.24
N ALA A 43 10.22 -3.54 -29.97
CA ALA A 43 10.69 -3.90 -28.64
C ALA A 43 12.20 -3.59 -28.51
N PRO A 44 12.58 -2.39 -28.01
CA PRO A 44 13.96 -1.92 -27.99
C PRO A 44 14.93 -2.83 -27.22
N PHE A 45 14.45 -3.63 -26.26
CA PHE A 45 15.32 -4.57 -25.55
C PHE A 45 15.93 -5.64 -26.47
N TYR A 46 15.40 -5.87 -27.68
CA TYR A 46 16.02 -6.79 -28.64
C TYR A 46 17.23 -6.22 -29.38
N GLU A 47 17.60 -4.93 -29.17
CA GLU A 47 18.81 -4.32 -29.74
C GLU A 47 20.07 -5.15 -29.45
N ASN A 48 20.16 -5.75 -28.27
CA ASN A 48 21.26 -6.65 -27.88
C ASN A 48 20.67 -7.95 -27.33
N SER A 49 21.24 -9.09 -27.74
CA SER A 49 20.78 -10.41 -27.32
C SER A 49 21.96 -11.33 -27.03
N LEU A 50 21.95 -12.00 -25.88
CA LEU A 50 22.93 -12.98 -25.46
C LEU A 50 22.22 -14.32 -25.20
N THR A 51 22.77 -15.40 -25.77
CA THR A 51 22.26 -16.77 -25.63
C THR A 51 23.40 -17.74 -25.41
N GLY A 52 23.12 -18.90 -24.78
CA GLY A 52 24.13 -19.94 -24.55
C GLY A 52 25.32 -19.42 -23.72
N GLU A 53 26.54 -19.76 -24.13
CA GLU A 53 27.78 -19.39 -23.42
C GLU A 53 28.07 -17.88 -23.37
N ALA A 54 27.37 -17.07 -24.18
CA ALA A 54 27.51 -15.61 -24.14
C ALA A 54 26.81 -14.98 -22.91
N ILE A 55 25.95 -15.74 -22.21
CA ILE A 55 25.22 -15.26 -21.03
C ILE A 55 26.19 -15.22 -19.83
N ASP A 56 26.42 -14.01 -19.31
CA ASP A 56 27.16 -13.80 -18.08
C ASP A 56 26.57 -12.65 -17.25
N LEU A 57 25.65 -13.01 -16.36
CA LEU A 57 25.01 -12.09 -15.43
C LEU A 57 25.98 -11.54 -14.37
N GLU A 58 27.12 -12.18 -14.13
CA GLU A 58 28.07 -11.74 -13.10
C GLU A 58 28.81 -10.47 -13.50
N ARG A 59 28.87 -10.19 -14.82
CA ARG A 59 29.44 -8.99 -15.42
C ARG A 59 28.51 -7.78 -15.37
N LEU A 60 27.23 -7.97 -15.02
CA LEU A 60 26.28 -6.88 -14.90
C LEU A 60 26.49 -6.12 -13.58
N PRO A 61 26.19 -4.81 -13.53
CA PRO A 61 26.30 -4.00 -12.33
C PRO A 61 25.13 -4.24 -11.37
N ILE A 62 24.84 -5.51 -11.06
CA ILE A 62 23.78 -5.91 -10.14
C ILE A 62 24.23 -5.56 -8.70
N PRO A 63 23.49 -4.72 -7.97
CA PRO A 63 23.91 -4.28 -6.65
C PRO A 63 23.71 -5.38 -5.59
N ARG A 64 24.52 -5.31 -4.54
CA ARG A 64 24.19 -5.84 -3.21
C ARG A 64 23.67 -4.65 -2.40
N HIS A 65 22.38 -4.63 -2.08
CA HIS A 65 21.72 -3.44 -1.52
C HIS A 65 22.18 -3.16 -0.09
N TRP A 66 22.30 -4.21 0.73
CA TRP A 66 22.70 -4.10 2.12
C TRP A 66 23.90 -4.99 2.49
N PRO A 67 24.70 -4.61 3.50
CA PRO A 67 25.90 -5.34 3.89
C PRO A 67 25.71 -6.81 4.25
N LEU A 68 24.55 -7.20 4.81
CA LEU A 68 24.24 -8.59 5.17
C LEU A 68 23.36 -9.31 4.15
N ASP A 69 23.01 -8.70 3.01
CA ASP A 69 22.25 -9.42 1.98
C ASP A 69 23.03 -10.64 1.51
N GLY A 70 22.38 -11.79 1.32
CA GLY A 70 23.02 -13.05 0.91
C GLY A 70 23.67 -13.03 -0.46
N GLY A 71 23.38 -12.02 -1.29
CA GLY A 71 23.92 -11.90 -2.63
C GLY A 71 23.59 -10.58 -3.30
N ARG A 72 23.87 -10.52 -4.61
CA ARG A 72 23.51 -9.39 -5.49
C ARG A 72 22.09 -9.62 -6.03
N TYR A 73 21.25 -8.59 -6.08
CA TYR A 73 19.85 -8.70 -6.52
C TYR A 73 19.56 -7.82 -7.73
N GLY A 74 19.19 -8.45 -8.86
CA GLY A 74 18.95 -7.75 -10.14
C GLY A 74 17.49 -7.40 -10.38
N GLY A 75 16.60 -8.29 -9.97
CA GLY A 75 15.17 -8.05 -9.95
C GLY A 75 14.73 -7.65 -8.56
N THR A 76 14.53 -6.36 -8.31
CA THR A 76 13.89 -5.86 -7.08
C THR A 76 12.82 -4.83 -7.40
N ALA A 77 13.03 -4.07 -8.49
CA ALA A 77 11.99 -3.34 -9.17
C ALA A 77 11.73 -3.95 -10.57
N ASP A 78 10.99 -5.06 -10.62
CA ASP A 78 10.85 -5.91 -11.80
C ASP A 78 9.40 -6.24 -12.18
N CYS A 79 9.29 -6.97 -13.30
CA CYS A 79 8.07 -7.56 -13.81
C CYS A 79 8.42 -9.00 -14.21
N VAL A 80 7.96 -9.98 -13.43
CA VAL A 80 8.22 -11.41 -13.63
C VAL A 80 6.96 -12.08 -14.17
N ILE A 81 7.11 -12.64 -15.37
CA ILE A 81 6.04 -13.27 -16.13
C ILE A 81 6.13 -14.79 -15.99
N THR A 82 4.98 -15.40 -15.66
CA THR A 82 4.78 -16.85 -15.73
C THR A 82 3.42 -17.15 -16.32
N ARG A 83 3.26 -18.35 -16.86
CA ARG A 83 1.98 -18.84 -17.39
C ARG A 83 1.43 -19.95 -16.51
N ASP A 84 0.16 -19.85 -16.14
CA ASP A 84 -0.52 -20.94 -15.44
C ASP A 84 -0.57 -22.17 -16.36
N PRO A 85 -0.01 -23.33 -15.95
CA PRO A 85 0.01 -24.53 -16.80
C PRO A 85 -1.39 -25.08 -17.10
N ASP A 86 -2.39 -24.76 -16.28
CA ASP A 86 -3.75 -25.29 -16.42
C ASP A 86 -4.63 -24.36 -17.26
N SER A 87 -4.66 -23.07 -16.92
CA SER A 87 -5.55 -22.09 -17.58
C SER A 87 -4.91 -21.32 -18.73
N GLY A 88 -3.57 -21.30 -18.82
CA GLY A 88 -2.83 -20.55 -19.83
C GLY A 88 -2.73 -19.03 -19.59
N TYR A 89 -3.35 -18.49 -18.52
CA TYR A 89 -3.26 -17.08 -18.18
C TYR A 89 -1.85 -16.66 -17.76
N LEU A 90 -1.52 -15.41 -18.04
CA LEU A 90 -0.25 -14.80 -17.66
C LEU A 90 -0.39 -14.08 -16.32
N ASN A 91 0.48 -14.44 -15.37
CA ASN A 91 0.76 -13.61 -14.21
C ASN A 91 1.92 -12.68 -14.52
N VAL A 92 1.80 -11.41 -14.15
CA VAL A 92 2.91 -10.47 -14.02
C VAL A 92 3.03 -10.05 -12.56
N GLY A 93 4.09 -10.49 -11.90
CA GLY A 93 4.33 -10.18 -10.49
C GLY A 93 5.70 -9.58 -10.23
N THR A 94 5.86 -8.98 -9.05
CA THR A 94 7.16 -8.46 -8.58
C THR A 94 7.81 -9.47 -7.63
N TYR A 95 8.95 -10.05 -7.99
CA TYR A 95 9.56 -11.13 -7.22
C TYR A 95 11.07 -11.01 -7.21
N ARG A 96 11.66 -10.83 -6.02
CA ARG A 96 13.09 -10.55 -5.96
C ARG A 96 13.94 -11.69 -6.53
N MET A 97 15.00 -11.32 -7.24
CA MET A 97 15.89 -12.26 -7.93
C MET A 97 17.34 -12.11 -7.48
N MET A 98 17.84 -13.10 -6.73
CA MET A 98 19.23 -13.14 -6.29
C MET A 98 20.11 -13.79 -7.36
N LEU A 99 21.23 -13.16 -7.70
CA LEU A 99 22.22 -13.72 -8.59
C LEU A 99 22.88 -14.97 -7.98
N GLN A 100 22.91 -16.07 -8.74
CA GLN A 100 23.40 -17.37 -8.28
C GLN A 100 24.54 -17.94 -9.12
N GLY A 101 24.90 -17.25 -10.22
CA GLY A 101 26.01 -17.55 -11.12
C GLY A 101 25.80 -16.87 -12.47
N ARG A 102 26.72 -17.10 -13.42
CA ARG A 102 26.69 -16.55 -14.78
C ARG A 102 25.36 -16.68 -15.53
N ASN A 103 24.64 -17.79 -15.38
CA ASN A 103 23.34 -18.02 -16.06
C ASN A 103 22.25 -18.51 -15.09
N GLN A 104 22.36 -18.17 -13.80
CA GLN A 104 21.44 -18.65 -12.78
C GLN A 104 21.00 -17.53 -11.83
N VAL A 105 19.71 -17.49 -11.54
CA VAL A 105 19.11 -16.57 -10.57
C VAL A 105 18.11 -17.31 -9.68
N GLY A 106 18.18 -17.09 -8.37
CA GLY A 106 17.20 -17.57 -7.40
C GLY A 106 16.00 -16.64 -7.39
N LEU A 107 14.79 -17.20 -7.47
CA LEU A 107 13.54 -16.45 -7.53
C LEU A 107 12.75 -16.61 -6.23
N TYR A 108 12.75 -15.60 -5.36
CA TYR A 108 11.99 -15.67 -4.11
C TYR A 108 10.52 -15.34 -4.35
N LEU A 109 9.64 -16.22 -3.87
CA LEU A 109 8.20 -16.11 -4.05
C LEU A 109 7.48 -16.33 -2.71
N SER A 110 6.77 -15.32 -2.23
CA SER A 110 5.96 -15.46 -1.01
C SER A 110 4.87 -16.54 -1.19
N PRO A 111 4.50 -17.27 -0.12
CA PRO A 111 3.40 -18.22 -0.17
C PRO A 111 2.10 -17.61 -0.72
N GLY A 112 1.38 -18.35 -1.56
CA GLY A 112 0.10 -17.94 -2.14
C GLY A 112 0.17 -16.96 -3.33
N LYS A 113 1.36 -16.53 -3.75
CA LYS A 113 1.55 -15.73 -4.97
C LYS A 113 1.49 -16.59 -6.23
N ASP A 114 0.99 -16.02 -7.32
CA ASP A 114 0.59 -16.77 -8.51
C ASP A 114 1.73 -17.51 -9.19
N ALA A 115 2.89 -16.87 -9.41
CA ALA A 115 4.05 -17.57 -9.95
C ALA A 115 4.47 -18.78 -9.09
N ARG A 116 4.34 -18.72 -7.76
CA ARG A 116 4.61 -19.87 -6.88
C ARG A 116 3.62 -21.00 -7.10
N LEU A 117 2.34 -20.67 -7.29
CA LEU A 117 1.29 -21.64 -7.58
C LEU A 117 1.50 -22.27 -8.97
N HIS A 118 1.87 -21.48 -9.97
CA HIS A 118 2.18 -21.96 -11.32
C HIS A 118 3.35 -22.94 -11.32
N ILE A 119 4.46 -22.58 -10.63
CA ILE A 119 5.62 -23.47 -10.46
C ILE A 119 5.22 -24.77 -9.75
N ALA A 120 4.48 -24.68 -8.65
CA ALA A 120 4.06 -25.86 -7.89
C ALA A 120 3.20 -26.82 -8.74
N ARG A 121 2.24 -26.30 -9.51
CA ARG A 121 1.39 -27.10 -10.41
C ARG A 121 2.20 -27.73 -11.54
N ALA A 122 3.09 -26.97 -12.17
CA ALA A 122 3.95 -27.49 -13.23
C ALA A 122 4.84 -28.65 -12.71
N TRP A 123 5.41 -28.49 -11.52
CA TRP A 123 6.24 -29.52 -10.89
C TRP A 123 5.45 -30.75 -10.48
N GLN A 124 4.20 -30.60 -10.02
CA GLN A 124 3.30 -31.73 -9.76
C GLN A 124 3.01 -32.54 -11.04
N GLN A 125 3.07 -31.90 -12.22
CA GLN A 125 2.97 -32.57 -13.52
C GLN A 125 4.34 -33.07 -14.04
N GLY A 126 5.42 -32.92 -13.28
CA GLY A 126 6.78 -33.28 -13.71
C GLY A 126 7.33 -32.40 -14.84
N LYS A 127 6.72 -31.23 -15.10
CA LYS A 127 7.09 -30.34 -16.20
C LYS A 127 7.90 -29.14 -15.72
N PRO A 128 8.87 -28.65 -16.52
CA PRO A 128 9.46 -27.34 -16.27
C PRO A 128 8.43 -26.24 -16.53
N ILE A 129 8.70 -25.04 -16.01
CA ILE A 129 7.91 -23.84 -16.30
C ILE A 129 8.81 -22.75 -16.88
N GLN A 130 8.31 -22.07 -17.91
CA GLN A 130 8.97 -20.89 -18.47
C GLN A 130 8.77 -19.70 -17.55
N VAL A 131 9.81 -18.89 -17.41
CA VAL A 131 9.78 -17.62 -16.68
C VAL A 131 10.52 -16.57 -17.48
N ALA A 132 10.02 -15.34 -17.45
CA ALA A 132 10.76 -14.19 -17.93
C ALA A 132 10.71 -13.08 -16.88
N ALA A 133 11.81 -12.38 -16.67
CA ALA A 133 11.89 -11.25 -15.77
C ALA A 133 12.37 -10.02 -16.53
N CYS A 134 11.62 -8.93 -16.42
CA CYS A 134 11.99 -7.65 -17.02
C CYS A 134 12.47 -6.72 -15.91
N TRP A 135 13.65 -6.12 -16.10
CA TRP A 135 14.26 -5.13 -15.22
C TRP A 135 14.33 -3.79 -15.95
N GLY A 136 14.24 -2.68 -15.20
CA GLY A 136 14.08 -1.36 -15.81
C GLY A 136 12.73 -1.27 -16.53
N VAL A 137 11.68 -1.38 -15.74
CA VAL A 137 10.30 -1.41 -16.23
C VAL A 137 9.62 -0.08 -15.95
N ASP A 138 8.50 0.16 -16.63
CA ASP A 138 7.57 1.18 -16.19
C ASP A 138 7.21 0.94 -14.70
N PRO A 139 7.42 1.93 -13.80
CA PRO A 139 7.14 1.76 -12.37
C PRO A 139 5.69 1.35 -12.07
N LEU A 140 4.75 1.53 -13.01
CA LEU A 140 3.38 1.03 -12.88
C LEU A 140 3.35 -0.49 -12.71
N PHE A 141 4.26 -1.24 -13.34
CA PHE A 141 4.36 -2.69 -13.13
C PHE A 141 4.71 -3.05 -11.69
N MET A 142 5.49 -2.21 -11.01
CA MET A 142 5.74 -2.40 -9.57
C MET A 142 4.49 -2.21 -8.73
N VAL A 143 3.65 -1.24 -9.10
CA VAL A 143 2.38 -1.00 -8.40
C VAL A 143 1.42 -2.16 -8.64
N ILE A 144 1.19 -2.52 -9.91
CA ILE A 144 0.18 -3.49 -10.32
C ILE A 144 0.62 -4.92 -10.00
N GLY A 145 1.85 -5.32 -10.32
CA GLY A 145 2.37 -6.67 -10.07
C GLY A 145 2.58 -7.02 -8.60
N SER A 146 2.48 -6.03 -7.72
CA SER A 146 2.48 -6.21 -6.26
C SER A 146 1.07 -6.43 -5.67
N GLN A 147 0.00 -6.25 -6.45
CA GLN A 147 -1.37 -6.42 -5.99
C GLN A 147 -1.83 -7.89 -6.07
N THR A 148 -2.98 -8.17 -5.46
CA THR A 148 -3.68 -9.46 -5.62
C THR A 148 -4.94 -9.22 -6.44
N PHE A 149 -4.97 -9.69 -7.68
CA PHE A 149 -6.14 -9.63 -8.57
C PHE A 149 -6.83 -11.01 -8.70
N PRO A 150 -8.01 -11.08 -9.32
CA PRO A 150 -8.64 -12.34 -9.65
C PRO A 150 -7.70 -13.24 -10.49
N LYS A 151 -7.71 -14.54 -10.18
CA LYS A 151 -6.74 -15.53 -10.71
C LYS A 151 -6.92 -15.86 -12.20
N ASN A 152 -7.96 -15.31 -12.82
CA ASN A 152 -8.33 -15.50 -14.22
C ASN A 152 -8.13 -14.22 -15.05
N VAL A 153 -7.36 -13.25 -14.54
CA VAL A 153 -7.10 -11.96 -15.19
C VAL A 153 -5.63 -11.64 -15.08
N SER A 154 -5.01 -11.20 -16.18
CA SER A 154 -3.62 -10.79 -16.16
C SER A 154 -3.48 -9.35 -15.66
N GLU A 155 -2.42 -9.07 -14.89
CA GLU A 155 -2.05 -7.72 -14.47
C GLU A 155 -1.83 -6.75 -15.64
N TYR A 156 -1.50 -7.26 -16.83
CA TYR A 156 -1.45 -6.44 -18.04
C TYR A 156 -2.76 -5.69 -18.30
N GLU A 157 -3.91 -6.30 -18.02
CA GLU A 157 -5.22 -5.68 -18.21
C GLU A 157 -5.41 -4.49 -17.28
N TYR A 158 -4.98 -4.62 -16.02
CA TYR A 158 -5.06 -3.55 -15.03
C TYR A 158 -4.05 -2.44 -15.31
N ALA A 159 -2.83 -2.79 -15.72
CA ALA A 159 -1.84 -1.81 -16.16
C ALA A 159 -2.38 -1.00 -17.36
N GLY A 160 -2.97 -1.68 -18.34
CA GLY A 160 -3.61 -1.00 -19.48
C GLY A 160 -4.80 -0.14 -19.05
N GLY A 161 -5.61 -0.60 -18.10
CA GLY A 161 -6.72 0.16 -17.52
C GLY A 161 -6.29 1.45 -16.81
N VAL A 162 -5.17 1.42 -16.06
CA VAL A 162 -4.59 2.61 -15.42
C VAL A 162 -4.01 3.57 -16.45
N LYS A 163 -3.37 3.04 -17.50
CA LYS A 163 -2.84 3.84 -18.62
C LYS A 163 -3.88 4.42 -19.55
N GLY A 164 -5.06 3.79 -19.62
CA GLY A 164 -6.07 4.11 -20.62
C GLY A 164 -5.73 3.59 -22.03
N GLU A 165 -4.69 2.77 -22.16
CA GLU A 165 -4.28 2.17 -23.44
C GLU A 165 -3.70 0.76 -23.25
N PRO A 166 -3.76 -0.12 -24.27
CA PRO A 166 -3.17 -1.46 -24.22
C PRO A 166 -1.66 -1.43 -23.97
N ILE A 167 -1.18 -2.27 -23.04
CA ILE A 167 0.26 -2.50 -22.89
C ILE A 167 0.80 -3.20 -24.15
N PRO A 168 1.81 -2.64 -24.84
CA PRO A 168 2.44 -3.32 -25.96
C PRO A 168 3.29 -4.48 -25.44
N VAL A 169 3.07 -5.67 -25.98
CA VAL A 169 3.80 -6.89 -25.59
C VAL A 169 4.36 -7.62 -26.80
N VAL A 170 5.42 -8.40 -26.61
CA VAL A 170 6.08 -9.18 -27.66
C VAL A 170 6.42 -10.57 -27.14
N ARG A 171 6.36 -11.59 -28.01
CA ARG A 171 6.74 -12.95 -27.65
C ARG A 171 8.24 -13.06 -27.40
N GLY A 172 8.61 -13.76 -26.32
CA GLY A 172 9.99 -14.11 -25.98
C GLY A 172 10.74 -14.83 -27.10
N MET A 173 12.07 -14.81 -27.01
CA MET A 173 12.95 -15.53 -27.95
C MET A 173 13.05 -17.01 -27.60
N THR A 174 13.12 -17.32 -26.32
CA THR A 174 13.30 -18.70 -25.79
C THR A 174 12.11 -19.18 -24.96
N THR A 175 11.19 -18.27 -24.66
CA THR A 175 9.93 -18.53 -23.96
C THR A 175 8.73 -18.11 -24.82
N ASP A 176 7.59 -18.77 -24.64
CA ASP A 176 6.32 -18.40 -25.28
C ASP A 176 5.54 -17.36 -24.45
N LEU A 177 6.23 -16.65 -23.56
CA LEU A 177 5.65 -15.61 -22.71
C LEU A 177 5.54 -14.28 -23.48
N LEU A 178 4.58 -13.47 -23.08
CA LEU A 178 4.41 -12.11 -23.61
C LEU A 178 5.14 -11.13 -22.68
N LEU A 179 6.19 -10.52 -23.22
CA LEU A 179 7.08 -9.59 -22.55
C LEU A 179 6.64 -8.15 -22.84
N PRO A 180 6.65 -7.20 -21.89
CA PRO A 180 6.33 -5.82 -22.19
C PRO A 180 7.39 -5.25 -23.14
N ALA A 181 6.96 -4.61 -24.24
CA ALA A 181 7.86 -4.19 -25.31
C ALA A 181 8.83 -3.08 -24.88
N ASN A 182 8.39 -2.20 -23.98
CA ASN A 182 9.15 -1.04 -23.53
C ASN A 182 9.77 -1.27 -22.14
N VAL A 183 10.78 -2.14 -22.09
CA VAL A 183 11.59 -2.44 -20.90
C VAL A 183 13.07 -2.33 -21.24
N GLU A 184 13.91 -2.12 -20.23
CA GLU A 184 15.35 -1.91 -20.43
C GLU A 184 16.12 -3.23 -20.61
N PHE A 185 15.75 -4.26 -19.84
CA PHE A 185 16.48 -5.52 -19.74
C PHE A 185 15.53 -6.69 -19.50
N VAL A 186 15.74 -7.81 -20.18
CA VAL A 186 14.95 -9.03 -20.05
C VAL A 186 15.85 -10.23 -19.78
N VAL A 187 15.48 -11.03 -18.80
CA VAL A 187 16.02 -12.36 -18.50
C VAL A 187 14.95 -13.39 -18.84
N GLU A 188 15.18 -14.20 -19.87
CA GLU A 188 14.33 -15.36 -20.18
C GLU A 188 14.96 -16.63 -19.59
N GLY A 189 14.12 -17.55 -19.10
CA GLY A 189 14.61 -18.79 -18.53
C GLY A 189 13.55 -19.85 -18.31
N ILE A 190 14.02 -20.95 -17.73
CA ILE A 190 13.20 -22.09 -17.34
C ILE A 190 13.48 -22.48 -15.90
N ILE A 191 12.46 -22.97 -15.21
CA ILE A 191 12.57 -23.52 -13.86
C ILE A 191 12.23 -25.01 -13.97
N ARG A 192 13.23 -25.87 -13.78
CA ARG A 192 13.05 -27.33 -13.81
C ARG A 192 12.43 -27.84 -12.51
N PRO A 193 11.73 -28.99 -12.53
CA PRO A 193 11.24 -29.62 -11.31
C PRO A 193 12.33 -29.76 -10.25
N ASN A 194 12.03 -29.32 -9.03
CA ASN A 194 12.91 -29.40 -7.86
C ASN A 194 14.23 -28.61 -7.98
N ALA A 195 14.41 -27.77 -9.01
CA ALA A 195 15.57 -26.88 -9.10
C ALA A 195 15.45 -25.78 -8.04
N VAL A 196 16.15 -25.95 -6.92
CA VAL A 196 16.08 -25.07 -5.76
C VAL A 196 17.50 -24.73 -5.28
N LYS A 197 17.72 -23.48 -4.88
CA LYS A 197 18.96 -23.03 -4.24
C LYS A 197 18.63 -22.09 -3.07
N LEU A 198 19.50 -22.03 -2.07
CA LEU A 198 19.32 -21.13 -0.93
C LEU A 198 19.46 -19.67 -1.38
N GLU A 199 18.50 -18.85 -0.94
CA GLU A 199 18.45 -17.41 -1.14
C GLU A 199 18.23 -16.71 0.22
N GLY A 200 18.70 -15.47 0.31
CA GLY A 200 18.67 -14.68 1.53
C GLY A 200 19.99 -14.73 2.30
N PRO A 201 20.11 -13.97 3.40
CA PRO A 201 19.07 -13.07 3.90
C PRO A 201 18.91 -11.84 3.01
N PHE A 202 17.82 -11.09 3.20
CA PHE A 202 17.53 -9.88 2.44
C PHE A 202 16.93 -8.84 3.39
N GLY A 203 17.27 -7.57 3.21
CA GLY A 203 16.57 -6.46 3.88
C GLY A 203 15.11 -6.40 3.43
N GLU A 204 14.16 -6.27 4.36
CA GLU A 204 12.73 -6.36 4.06
C GLU A 204 11.99 -5.06 4.35
N PHE A 205 10.75 -4.96 3.88
CA PHE A 205 9.90 -3.77 4.02
C PHE A 205 9.71 -3.22 5.47
N PRO A 206 9.84 -4.02 6.56
CA PRO A 206 9.81 -3.47 7.91
C PRO A 206 11.09 -2.72 8.32
N GLY A 207 12.15 -2.76 7.51
CA GLY A 207 13.47 -2.22 7.83
C GLY A 207 14.40 -3.20 8.55
N TYR A 208 14.07 -4.49 8.57
CA TYR A 208 14.84 -5.55 9.21
C TYR A 208 15.15 -6.66 8.22
N TYR A 209 16.22 -7.42 8.49
CA TYR A 209 16.47 -8.67 7.78
C TYR A 209 15.35 -9.67 8.06
N GLY A 210 14.85 -10.28 6.99
CA GLY A 210 13.77 -11.25 7.05
C GLY A 210 14.20 -12.61 7.57
N ARG A 211 13.87 -13.65 6.80
CA ARG A 211 14.33 -15.01 7.08
C ARG A 211 15.84 -15.11 6.77
N PRO A 212 16.63 -15.90 7.55
CA PRO A 212 18.06 -16.08 7.30
C PRO A 212 18.34 -16.60 5.89
N GLU A 213 17.92 -17.83 5.56
CA GLU A 213 18.02 -18.38 4.21
C GLU A 213 16.80 -19.27 3.95
N ALA A 214 16.33 -19.33 2.71
CA ALA A 214 15.26 -20.23 2.30
C ALA A 214 15.52 -20.80 0.89
N GLY A 215 15.12 -22.05 0.68
CA GLY A 215 15.14 -22.65 -0.65
C GLY A 215 14.18 -21.93 -1.59
N CYS A 216 14.73 -21.39 -2.67
CA CYS A 216 13.97 -20.71 -3.72
C CYS A 216 14.15 -21.41 -5.07
N PRO A 217 13.10 -21.44 -5.93
CA PRO A 217 13.24 -21.91 -7.31
C PRO A 217 14.43 -21.26 -8.02
N LEU A 218 15.22 -22.08 -8.70
CA LEU A 218 16.38 -21.67 -9.46
C LEU A 218 15.99 -21.54 -10.93
N VAL A 219 16.12 -20.33 -11.47
CA VAL A 219 15.93 -20.06 -12.89
C VAL A 219 17.23 -20.36 -13.61
N GLU A 220 17.15 -21.25 -14.60
CA GLU A 220 18.19 -21.44 -15.61
C GLU A 220 17.93 -20.46 -16.75
N VAL A 221 18.83 -19.50 -16.93
CA VAL A 221 18.69 -18.42 -17.90
C VAL A 221 19.05 -18.92 -19.29
N THR A 222 18.12 -18.76 -20.22
CA THR A 222 18.22 -19.24 -21.61
C THR A 222 18.52 -18.12 -22.59
N ALA A 223 18.10 -16.89 -22.29
CA ALA A 223 18.45 -15.70 -23.05
C ALA A 223 18.43 -14.43 -22.19
N VAL A 224 19.24 -13.46 -22.59
CA VAL A 224 19.27 -12.12 -22.02
C VAL A 224 19.16 -11.11 -23.15
N HIS A 225 18.28 -10.12 -23.00
CA HIS A 225 18.05 -9.07 -23.98
C HIS A 225 18.09 -7.70 -23.31
N TYR A 226 18.66 -6.69 -23.97
CA TYR A 226 18.72 -5.34 -23.41
C TYR A 226 18.86 -4.24 -24.46
N ARG A 227 18.34 -3.06 -24.09
CA ARG A 227 18.52 -1.82 -24.84
C ARG A 227 19.98 -1.38 -24.81
N SER A 228 20.42 -0.61 -25.80
CA SER A 228 21.68 0.12 -25.69
C SER A 228 21.63 1.08 -24.50
N MET A 229 22.59 0.95 -23.58
CA MET A 229 22.66 1.70 -22.31
C MET A 229 21.45 1.42 -21.39
N PRO A 230 21.24 0.17 -20.96
CA PRO A 230 20.05 -0.20 -20.20
C PRO A 230 20.06 0.41 -18.80
N ILE A 231 18.90 0.87 -18.34
CA ILE A 231 18.72 1.42 -16.99
C ILE A 231 18.16 0.35 -16.06
N LEU A 232 18.91 -0.04 -15.03
CA LEU A 232 18.44 -0.98 -14.02
C LEU A 232 17.74 -0.26 -12.86
N THR A 233 16.43 -0.47 -12.73
CA THR A 233 15.65 -0.01 -11.58
C THR A 233 15.79 -0.99 -10.42
N ASN A 234 15.93 -0.44 -9.21
CA ASN A 234 16.02 -1.21 -7.99
C ASN A 234 15.01 -0.70 -6.96
N ALA A 235 14.41 -1.61 -6.19
CA ALA A 235 13.60 -1.25 -5.02
C ALA A 235 14.43 -1.54 -3.77
N LEU A 236 14.83 -0.49 -3.07
CA LEU A 236 15.56 -0.61 -1.83
C LEU A 236 14.59 -0.89 -0.68
N MET A 237 14.58 -2.13 -0.18
CA MET A 237 13.80 -2.48 0.99
C MET A 237 14.53 -1.98 2.25
N ALA A 238 14.03 -0.90 2.82
CA ALA A 238 14.64 -0.20 3.94
C ALA A 238 13.62 0.16 5.03
N ASP A 239 14.13 0.70 6.12
CA ASP A 239 13.34 1.50 7.06
C ASP A 239 12.83 2.80 6.41
N TYR A 240 11.93 3.49 7.11
CA TYR A 240 11.47 4.80 6.66
C TYR A 240 12.58 5.84 6.86
N PRO A 241 12.84 6.74 5.90
CA PRO A 241 12.08 7.03 4.69
C PRO A 241 12.61 6.41 3.39
N SER A 242 13.61 5.53 3.47
CA SER A 242 14.51 5.12 2.37
C SER A 242 13.97 3.97 1.50
N ASN A 243 12.65 3.77 1.50
CA ASN A 243 11.99 2.66 0.81
C ASN A 243 10.91 3.15 -0.15
N GLU A 244 11.16 3.07 -1.46
CA GLU A 244 10.25 3.50 -2.53
C GLU A 244 8.90 2.77 -2.51
N GLN A 245 8.91 1.48 -2.20
CA GLN A 245 7.72 0.65 -2.11
C GLN A 245 6.69 1.28 -1.16
N SER A 246 7.15 1.88 -0.06
CA SER A 246 6.29 2.55 0.92
C SER A 246 5.35 3.57 0.31
N GLY A 247 5.81 4.30 -0.71
CA GLY A 247 5.00 5.30 -1.39
C GLY A 247 3.93 4.68 -2.28
N PHE A 248 4.30 3.68 -3.08
CA PHE A 248 3.34 2.97 -3.94
C PHE A 248 2.25 2.30 -3.11
N PHE A 249 2.63 1.59 -2.04
CA PHE A 249 1.69 0.92 -1.16
C PHE A 249 0.84 1.89 -0.35
N ALA A 250 1.37 3.06 0.06
CA ALA A 250 0.57 4.08 0.72
C ALA A 250 -0.64 4.53 -0.13
N ILE A 251 -0.51 4.59 -1.46
CA ILE A 251 -1.62 5.00 -2.33
C ILE A 251 -2.51 3.81 -2.71
N ILE A 252 -1.93 2.75 -3.27
CA ILE A 252 -2.71 1.64 -3.85
C ILE A 252 -3.45 0.83 -2.77
N ARG A 253 -2.85 0.65 -1.59
CA ARG A 253 -3.47 -0.06 -0.46
C ARG A 253 -4.63 0.75 0.11
N SER A 254 -4.44 2.05 0.27
CA SER A 254 -5.49 2.98 0.71
C SER A 254 -6.69 2.95 -0.24
N ALA A 255 -6.43 2.98 -1.56
CA ALA A 255 -7.47 2.94 -2.58
C ALA A 255 -8.27 1.63 -2.49
N ARG A 256 -7.59 0.49 -2.31
CA ARG A 256 -8.25 -0.81 -2.15
C ARG A 256 -9.07 -0.94 -0.87
N ILE A 257 -8.53 -0.53 0.28
CA ILE A 257 -9.27 -0.55 1.54
C ILE A 257 -10.52 0.34 1.40
N TRP A 258 -10.40 1.51 0.79
CA TRP A 258 -11.55 2.38 0.54
C TRP A 258 -12.57 1.71 -0.39
N ASP A 259 -12.15 1.11 -1.51
CA ASP A 259 -13.05 0.40 -2.42
C ASP A 259 -13.78 -0.76 -1.73
N ASP A 260 -13.08 -1.50 -0.86
CA ASP A 260 -13.68 -2.60 -0.10
C ASP A 260 -14.73 -2.08 0.91
N LEU A 261 -14.47 -0.96 1.59
CA LEU A 261 -15.44 -0.31 2.48
C LEU A 261 -16.68 0.16 1.70
N ASP A 262 -16.51 0.75 0.51
CA ASP A 262 -17.61 1.16 -0.36
C ASP A 262 -18.47 -0.04 -0.79
N LYS A 263 -17.83 -1.15 -1.21
CA LYS A 263 -18.52 -2.39 -1.60
C LYS A 263 -19.27 -3.04 -0.44
N LEU A 264 -18.75 -2.90 0.78
CA LEU A 264 -19.39 -3.37 2.00
C LEU A 264 -20.51 -2.42 2.48
N GLY A 265 -20.72 -1.30 1.78
CA GLY A 265 -21.81 -0.36 2.06
C GLY A 265 -21.55 0.55 3.25
N VAL A 266 -20.28 0.84 3.60
CA VAL A 266 -19.93 1.78 4.67
C VAL A 266 -20.01 3.21 4.14
N PRO A 267 -20.99 4.04 4.55
CA PRO A 267 -21.16 5.39 4.03
C PRO A 267 -20.16 6.37 4.66
N GLY A 268 -20.14 7.61 4.18
CA GLY A 268 -19.50 8.73 4.89
C GLY A 268 -17.97 8.74 4.93
N ILE A 269 -17.28 7.78 4.31
CA ILE A 269 -15.81 7.76 4.23
C ILE A 269 -15.30 8.98 3.43
N GLN A 270 -14.49 9.81 4.07
CA GLN A 270 -13.88 11.01 3.48
C GLN A 270 -12.45 10.76 3.00
N GLY A 271 -11.79 9.75 3.56
CA GLY A 271 -10.47 9.33 3.11
C GLY A 271 -9.94 8.14 3.89
N VAL A 272 -9.12 7.34 3.23
CA VAL A 272 -8.34 6.25 3.84
C VAL A 272 -6.87 6.50 3.52
N TYR A 273 -5.99 6.32 4.50
CA TYR A 273 -4.56 6.47 4.29
C TYR A 273 -3.73 5.44 5.05
N CYS A 274 -2.96 4.66 4.31
CA CYS A 274 -1.93 3.78 4.79
C CYS A 274 -0.61 4.55 4.84
N HIS A 275 -0.14 4.90 6.05
CA HIS A 275 1.00 5.81 6.18
C HIS A 275 2.32 5.15 5.76
N PRO A 276 3.15 5.75 4.87
CA PRO A 276 4.37 5.13 4.37
C PRO A 276 5.40 4.81 5.46
N ALA A 277 5.47 5.62 6.52
CA ALA A 277 6.36 5.33 7.66
C ALA A 277 5.96 4.12 8.49
N ALA A 278 4.71 3.64 8.35
CA ALA A 278 4.24 2.46 9.05
C ALA A 278 4.64 1.19 8.29
N ALA A 279 5.95 0.90 8.25
CA ALA A 279 6.53 -0.27 7.58
C ALA A 279 5.98 -0.46 6.16
N GLY A 280 6.32 0.46 5.26
CA GLY A 280 5.92 0.37 3.85
C GLY A 280 4.44 0.61 3.57
N GLY A 281 3.70 1.26 4.48
CA GLY A 281 2.24 1.41 4.36
C GLY A 281 1.45 0.18 4.82
N PHE A 282 2.09 -0.86 5.36
CA PHE A 282 1.38 -2.06 5.80
C PHE A 282 0.94 -1.98 7.27
N GLY A 283 1.69 -1.27 8.13
CA GLY A 283 1.55 -1.33 9.57
C GLY A 283 0.42 -0.49 10.17
N MET A 284 -0.07 0.53 9.45
CA MET A 284 -1.12 1.44 9.95
C MET A 284 -2.04 1.93 8.85
N THR A 285 -3.33 2.06 9.18
CA THR A 285 -4.37 2.67 8.35
C THR A 285 -5.16 3.70 9.15
N ALA A 286 -5.23 4.94 8.65
CA ALA A 286 -6.13 5.98 9.16
C ALA A 286 -7.35 6.11 8.25
N ILE A 287 -8.54 6.27 8.83
CA ILE A 287 -9.83 6.38 8.13
C ILE A 287 -10.50 7.65 8.65
N SER A 288 -10.71 8.63 7.77
CA SER A 288 -11.54 9.79 8.05
C SER A 288 -12.96 9.50 7.60
N LEU A 289 -13.95 9.68 8.48
CA LEU A 289 -15.35 9.42 8.19
C LEU A 289 -16.31 10.41 8.86
N GLU A 290 -17.41 10.68 8.17
CA GLU A 290 -18.60 11.32 8.74
C GLU A 290 -19.44 10.27 9.45
N GLN A 291 -19.63 10.43 10.76
CA GLN A 291 -20.46 9.50 11.53
C GLN A 291 -21.95 9.65 11.17
N ARG A 292 -22.58 8.58 10.65
CA ARG A 292 -23.96 8.62 10.15
C ARG A 292 -24.97 7.85 11.00
N HIS A 293 -24.48 6.97 11.87
CA HIS A 293 -25.30 6.13 12.74
C HIS A 293 -24.52 5.67 13.96
N ALA A 294 -25.24 5.19 14.98
CA ALA A 294 -24.62 4.63 16.18
C ALA A 294 -23.76 3.41 15.82
N GLY A 295 -22.53 3.37 16.33
CA GLY A 295 -21.57 2.30 16.05
C GLY A 295 -20.86 2.42 14.68
N HIS A 296 -21.04 3.52 13.94
CA HIS A 296 -20.44 3.67 12.60
C HIS A 296 -18.91 3.56 12.62
N ALA A 297 -18.22 4.24 13.57
CA ALA A 297 -16.77 4.16 13.70
C ALA A 297 -16.29 2.72 14.01
N ALA A 298 -16.97 2.02 14.93
CA ALA A 298 -16.65 0.63 15.26
C ALA A 298 -16.83 -0.32 14.05
N GLN A 299 -17.90 -0.14 13.27
CA GLN A 299 -18.11 -0.88 12.02
C GLN A 299 -16.98 -0.63 11.02
N ALA A 300 -16.62 0.63 10.77
CA ALA A 300 -15.56 0.99 9.83
C ALA A 300 -14.20 0.42 10.27
N LEU A 301 -13.86 0.52 11.55
CA LEU A 301 -12.65 -0.04 12.15
C LEU A 301 -12.57 -1.56 11.97
N ALA A 302 -13.62 -2.29 12.35
CA ALA A 302 -13.64 -3.75 12.27
C ALA A 302 -13.53 -4.26 10.83
N LEU A 303 -14.26 -3.64 9.89
CA LEU A 303 -14.21 -4.02 8.47
C LEU A 303 -12.84 -3.70 7.86
N ALA A 304 -12.33 -2.49 8.06
CA ALA A 304 -11.00 -2.11 7.57
C ALA A 304 -9.88 -3.02 8.12
N ALA A 305 -10.09 -3.62 9.29
CA ALA A 305 -9.15 -4.58 9.87
C ALA A 305 -9.10 -5.94 9.19
N GLN A 306 -10.15 -6.32 8.47
CA GLN A 306 -10.33 -7.67 7.94
C GLN A 306 -10.51 -7.74 6.43
N VAL A 307 -10.78 -6.61 5.75
CA VAL A 307 -10.68 -6.56 4.29
C VAL A 307 -9.26 -6.95 3.85
N PRO A 308 -9.06 -7.58 2.66
CA PRO A 308 -7.76 -8.09 2.26
C PRO A 308 -6.62 -7.06 2.36
N GLY A 309 -6.94 -5.81 2.03
CA GLY A 309 -6.03 -4.67 2.12
C GLY A 309 -5.65 -4.26 3.54
N GLY A 310 -6.38 -4.62 4.60
CA GLY A 310 -6.04 -4.29 6.00
C GLY A 310 -5.78 -5.52 6.88
N ALA A 311 -6.18 -6.72 6.44
CA ALA A 311 -5.99 -7.97 7.17
C ALA A 311 -4.50 -8.32 7.32
N TYR A 312 -3.71 -8.19 6.24
CA TYR A 312 -2.30 -8.59 6.23
C TYR A 312 -1.40 -7.58 6.97
N TYR A 313 -0.75 -8.01 8.06
CA TYR A 313 0.28 -7.29 8.84
C TYR A 313 -0.13 -6.01 9.58
N THR A 314 -1.18 -5.28 9.15
CA THR A 314 -1.59 -4.02 9.78
C THR A 314 -1.82 -4.18 11.28
N LYS A 315 -1.26 -3.27 12.09
CA LYS A 315 -1.33 -3.30 13.55
C LYS A 315 -2.19 -2.19 14.11
N TRP A 316 -2.22 -1.03 13.46
CA TRP A 316 -2.92 0.15 13.93
C TRP A 316 -3.99 0.58 12.94
N ILE A 317 -5.24 0.64 13.38
CA ILE A 317 -6.35 1.09 12.55
C ILE A 317 -7.06 2.18 13.33
N ILE A 318 -7.10 3.37 12.74
CA ILE A 318 -7.50 4.59 13.43
C ILE A 318 -8.66 5.22 12.66
N ALA A 319 -9.78 5.44 13.33
CA ALA A 319 -10.91 6.19 12.80
C ALA A 319 -10.89 7.62 13.35
N VAL A 320 -11.02 8.62 12.50
CA VAL A 320 -11.10 10.05 12.84
C VAL A 320 -12.30 10.68 12.13
N ASP A 321 -12.85 11.77 12.65
CA ASP A 321 -13.97 12.45 11.99
C ASP A 321 -13.55 13.11 10.65
N GLU A 322 -14.52 13.54 9.86
CA GLU A 322 -14.37 14.22 8.56
C GLU A 322 -13.53 15.51 8.60
N ASP A 323 -13.38 16.10 9.79
CA ASP A 323 -12.64 17.33 10.02
C ASP A 323 -11.13 17.14 10.23
N VAL A 324 -10.64 15.91 10.09
CA VAL A 324 -9.24 15.49 10.22
C VAL A 324 -8.72 14.99 8.87
N ASP A 325 -7.56 15.47 8.46
CA ASP A 325 -6.86 14.89 7.31
C ASP A 325 -6.18 13.56 7.68
N PRO A 326 -6.61 12.41 7.13
CA PRO A 326 -5.98 11.13 7.46
C PRO A 326 -4.54 11.03 6.91
N THR A 327 -4.14 11.94 6.00
CA THR A 327 -2.79 11.99 5.43
C THR A 327 -1.83 12.87 6.24
N ASP A 328 -2.34 13.64 7.20
CA ASP A 328 -1.54 14.44 8.14
C ASP A 328 -1.52 13.77 9.51
N MET A 329 -0.42 13.09 9.83
CA MET A 329 -0.30 12.39 11.11
C MET A 329 -0.35 13.30 12.33
N ASN A 330 -0.03 14.59 12.21
CA ASN A 330 -0.17 15.49 13.35
C ASN A 330 -1.66 15.71 13.68
N GLN A 331 -2.52 15.78 12.66
CA GLN A 331 -3.97 15.88 12.87
C GLN A 331 -4.55 14.57 13.39
N VAL A 332 -4.09 13.41 12.89
CA VAL A 332 -4.51 12.10 13.40
C VAL A 332 -4.12 11.93 14.87
N ILE A 333 -2.88 12.27 15.24
CA ILE A 333 -2.41 12.23 16.63
C ILE A 333 -3.22 13.20 17.51
N TRP A 334 -3.48 14.43 17.02
CA TRP A 334 -4.32 15.38 17.73
C TRP A 334 -5.73 14.83 18.00
N ALA A 335 -6.35 14.18 17.01
CA ALA A 335 -7.66 13.56 17.17
C ALA A 335 -7.60 12.43 18.21
N MET A 336 -6.60 11.56 18.15
CA MET A 336 -6.37 10.51 19.15
C MET A 336 -6.26 11.10 20.56
N CYS A 337 -5.45 12.13 20.75
CA CYS A 337 -5.25 12.72 22.09
C CYS A 337 -6.43 13.53 22.62
N SER A 338 -7.37 13.96 21.76
CA SER A 338 -8.49 14.83 22.15
C SER A 338 -9.86 14.16 22.10
N ARG A 339 -9.98 12.98 21.47
CA ARG A 339 -11.27 12.32 21.22
C ARG A 339 -11.32 10.85 21.65
N CYS A 340 -10.17 10.18 21.80
CA CYS A 340 -10.10 8.78 22.21
C CYS A 340 -9.90 8.68 23.72
N ASN A 341 -10.83 8.03 24.43
CA ASN A 341 -10.60 7.53 25.78
C ASN A 341 -10.00 6.11 25.68
N PRO A 342 -8.72 5.89 26.03
CA PRO A 342 -8.06 4.61 25.76
C PRO A 342 -8.72 3.36 26.37
N ILE A 343 -9.50 3.50 27.43
CA ILE A 343 -10.21 2.37 28.06
C ILE A 343 -11.43 1.96 27.26
N GLU A 344 -12.14 2.94 26.69
CA GLU A 344 -13.46 2.75 26.06
C GLU A 344 -13.37 2.71 24.52
N ASP A 345 -12.35 3.34 23.93
CA ASP A 345 -12.24 3.59 22.49
C ASP A 345 -11.14 2.78 21.79
N ILE A 346 -10.54 1.81 22.49
CA ILE A 346 -9.52 0.91 21.92
C ILE A 346 -9.94 -0.55 22.06
N ASP A 347 -10.21 -1.18 20.92
CA ASP A 347 -10.40 -2.63 20.83
C ASP A 347 -9.13 -3.34 20.38
N ILE A 348 -8.85 -4.51 20.94
CA ILE A 348 -7.73 -5.36 20.54
C ILE A 348 -8.24 -6.63 19.88
N LEU A 349 -8.03 -6.73 18.57
CA LEU A 349 -8.27 -7.95 17.81
C LEU A 349 -7.02 -8.84 17.87
N ARG A 350 -7.18 -10.07 18.33
CA ARG A 350 -6.08 -11.03 18.57
C ARG A 350 -6.10 -12.16 17.53
N ASN A 351 -4.96 -12.83 17.36
CA ASN A 351 -4.79 -13.96 16.43
C ASN A 351 -5.11 -13.60 14.97
N THR A 352 -4.77 -12.37 14.56
CA THR A 352 -4.99 -11.91 13.20
C THR A 352 -3.87 -12.32 12.26
N TRP A 353 -4.10 -12.21 10.95
CA TRP A 353 -3.10 -12.54 9.94
C TRP A 353 -1.89 -11.58 9.98
N SER A 354 -0.69 -12.13 10.15
CA SER A 354 0.58 -11.40 10.06
C SER A 354 1.52 -12.07 9.05
N THR A 355 2.81 -11.75 9.12
CA THR A 355 3.84 -12.23 8.20
C THR A 355 5.07 -12.67 8.96
N TRP A 356 5.81 -13.62 8.38
CA TRP A 356 7.13 -14.05 8.85
C TRP A 356 8.17 -12.93 8.96
N LEU A 357 7.87 -11.78 8.35
CA LEU A 357 8.67 -10.57 8.39
C LEU A 357 8.36 -9.68 9.60
N ASP A 358 7.37 -10.01 10.43
CA ASP A 358 7.01 -9.21 11.60
C ASP A 358 8.10 -9.28 12.69
N PRO A 359 8.83 -8.18 12.98
CA PRO A 359 9.93 -8.19 13.93
C PRO A 359 9.46 -8.20 15.40
N THR A 360 8.18 -7.94 15.69
CA THR A 360 7.70 -7.79 17.07
C THR A 360 7.30 -9.11 17.73
N GLN A 361 7.37 -10.23 17.01
CA GLN A 361 7.01 -11.56 17.54
C GLN A 361 8.24 -12.48 17.54
N ASN A 362 8.52 -13.07 18.70
CA ASN A 362 9.59 -14.04 18.89
C ASN A 362 9.09 -15.21 19.79
N PRO A 363 9.51 -16.46 19.50
CA PRO A 363 10.43 -16.85 18.43
C PRO A 363 9.77 -16.77 17.03
N PRO A 364 10.55 -16.78 15.93
CA PRO A 364 10.06 -16.50 14.57
C PRO A 364 8.84 -17.31 14.12
N GLU A 365 8.64 -18.51 14.67
CA GLU A 365 7.51 -19.41 14.43
C GLU A 365 6.15 -18.81 14.82
N GLN A 366 6.13 -17.82 15.71
CA GLN A 366 4.92 -17.13 16.15
C GLN A 366 4.49 -16.01 15.18
N ARG A 367 5.38 -15.55 14.31
CA ARG A 367 5.17 -14.39 13.41
C ARG A 367 3.99 -14.49 12.44
N PRO A 368 3.48 -15.67 12.04
CA PRO A 368 2.25 -15.75 11.23
C PRO A 368 1.01 -15.17 11.91
N TYR A 369 1.00 -15.10 13.24
CA TYR A 369 -0.10 -14.57 14.04
C TYR A 369 0.28 -13.19 14.59
N GLY A 370 -0.66 -12.25 14.51
CA GLY A 370 -0.52 -10.90 15.03
C GLY A 370 -1.72 -10.45 15.83
N SER A 371 -1.73 -9.15 16.14
CA SER A 371 -2.85 -8.45 16.76
C SER A 371 -2.99 -7.07 16.14
N LYS A 372 -4.19 -6.48 16.29
CA LYS A 372 -4.53 -5.15 15.79
C LYS A 372 -5.18 -4.34 16.91
N ALA A 373 -4.79 -3.09 17.04
CA ALA A 373 -5.51 -2.10 17.81
C ALA A 373 -6.44 -1.32 16.86
N LEU A 374 -7.72 -1.32 17.21
CA LEU A 374 -8.76 -0.53 16.56
C LEU A 374 -9.01 0.68 17.46
N ILE A 375 -8.67 1.87 16.98
CA ILE A 375 -8.67 3.10 17.77
C ILE A 375 -9.76 4.02 17.24
N ASN A 376 -10.78 4.25 18.06
CA ASN A 376 -11.82 5.24 17.78
C ASN A 376 -11.35 6.62 18.26
N ALA A 377 -10.83 7.43 17.34
CA ALA A 377 -10.48 8.83 17.57
C ALA A 377 -11.53 9.78 16.96
N CYS A 378 -12.77 9.32 16.82
CA CYS A 378 -13.90 10.16 16.47
C CYS A 378 -14.53 10.79 17.71
N LYS A 379 -15.23 11.92 17.57
CA LYS A 379 -16.07 12.47 18.66
C LYS A 379 -17.10 11.41 19.08
N GLU A 380 -17.40 11.30 20.36
CA GLU A 380 -18.33 10.26 20.82
C GLU A 380 -19.73 10.46 20.22
N HIS A 381 -20.17 9.53 19.38
CA HIS A 381 -21.44 9.61 18.64
C HIS A 381 -22.64 9.91 19.55
N ARG A 382 -22.68 9.28 20.72
CA ARG A 382 -23.78 9.42 21.71
C ARG A 382 -23.92 10.85 22.23
N TYR A 383 -22.83 11.61 22.21
CA TYR A 383 -22.76 12.94 22.81
C TYR A 383 -22.38 14.02 21.80
N LEU A 384 -22.49 13.79 20.48
CA LEU A 384 -22.19 14.80 19.45
C LEU A 384 -22.86 16.17 19.73
N PRO A 385 -24.13 16.26 20.17
CA PRO A 385 -24.77 17.56 20.45
C PRO A 385 -24.15 18.34 21.63
N VAL A 386 -23.50 17.63 22.56
CA VAL A 386 -22.91 18.22 23.78
C VAL A 386 -21.39 18.13 23.81
N PHE A 387 -20.78 17.53 22.79
CA PHE A 387 -19.34 17.42 22.67
C PHE A 387 -18.74 18.82 22.60
N SER A 388 -17.64 19.04 23.33
CA SER A 388 -16.97 20.34 23.38
C SER A 388 -16.69 20.88 21.98
N LYS A 389 -17.18 22.09 21.71
CA LYS A 389 -16.99 22.71 20.40
C LYS A 389 -15.52 22.91 20.10
N ARG A 390 -15.10 22.50 18.90
CA ARG A 390 -13.78 22.79 18.36
C ARG A 390 -13.65 24.30 18.09
N THR A 391 -12.53 24.89 18.47
CA THR A 391 -12.14 26.22 18.00
C THR A 391 -11.82 26.18 16.52
N THR A 392 -12.59 26.92 15.71
CA THR A 392 -12.47 26.95 14.24
C THR A 392 -12.36 28.39 13.75
N LEU A 393 -11.87 28.57 12.52
CA LEU A 393 -11.77 29.89 11.89
C LEU A 393 -13.10 30.25 11.23
N ARG A 394 -13.43 31.54 11.19
CA ARG A 394 -14.46 32.05 10.28
C ARG A 394 -13.95 31.98 8.84
N LYS A 395 -14.76 31.44 7.93
CA LYS A 395 -14.37 31.21 6.53
C LYS A 395 -14.03 32.50 5.79
N GLU A 396 -14.76 33.57 6.08
CA GLU A 396 -14.57 34.89 5.49
C GLU A 396 -13.20 35.45 5.85
N ILE A 397 -12.81 35.32 7.12
CA ILE A 397 -11.51 35.81 7.62
C ILE A 397 -10.37 35.00 6.99
N TYR A 398 -10.50 33.67 6.94
CA TYR A 398 -9.52 32.82 6.26
C TYR A 398 -9.35 33.21 4.79
N ASN A 399 -10.45 33.37 4.04
CA ASN A 399 -10.41 33.75 2.63
C ASN A 399 -9.73 35.11 2.41
N GLN A 400 -10.00 36.10 3.27
CA GLN A 400 -9.36 37.41 3.21
C GLN A 400 -7.85 37.33 3.45
N VAL A 401 -7.40 36.50 4.40
CA VAL A 401 -5.96 36.32 4.68
C VAL A 401 -5.30 35.53 3.55
N ALA A 402 -5.91 34.44 3.10
CA ALA A 402 -5.44 33.58 2.02
C ALA A 402 -5.22 34.36 0.71
N ALA A 403 -6.20 35.18 0.32
CA ALA A 403 -6.11 36.02 -0.88
C ALA A 403 -4.96 37.05 -0.82
N ARG A 404 -4.51 37.42 0.39
CA ARG A 404 -3.44 38.37 0.62
C ARG A 404 -2.14 37.71 1.10
N TRP A 405 -2.02 36.38 1.10
CA TRP A 405 -0.89 35.67 1.72
C TRP A 405 0.48 36.20 1.28
N ARG A 406 0.68 36.29 -0.04
CA ARG A 406 1.90 36.86 -0.64
C ARG A 406 2.09 38.34 -0.32
N LYS A 407 1.00 39.13 -0.34
CA LYS A 407 1.01 40.56 -0.03
C LYS A 407 1.39 40.82 1.44
N LEU A 408 1.01 39.93 2.34
CA LEU A 408 1.36 39.99 3.76
C LEU A 408 2.79 39.53 4.06
N GLY A 409 3.55 39.07 3.06
CA GLY A 409 4.91 38.58 3.24
C GLY A 409 4.99 37.26 4.01
N LEU A 410 3.90 36.48 4.05
CA LEU A 410 3.86 35.21 4.77
C LEU A 410 4.58 34.11 3.97
N PRO A 411 5.40 33.27 4.62
CA PRO A 411 6.17 32.23 3.94
C PRO A 411 5.28 31.08 3.45
N GLY A 412 5.77 30.32 2.49
CA GLY A 412 5.15 29.06 2.05
C GLY A 412 3.83 29.22 1.30
N GLN A 413 3.08 28.12 1.25
CA GLN A 413 1.74 28.08 0.66
C GLN A 413 0.68 28.40 1.72
N VAL A 414 -0.49 28.84 1.27
CA VAL A 414 -1.64 29.06 2.17
C VAL A 414 -1.99 27.73 2.86
N PRO A 415 -2.08 27.69 4.20
CA PRO A 415 -2.46 26.48 4.93
C PRO A 415 -3.83 25.99 4.51
N GLN A 416 -3.98 24.69 4.23
CA GLN A 416 -5.29 24.11 3.97
C GLN A 416 -6.03 23.88 5.29
N VAL A 417 -7.22 24.45 5.42
CA VAL A 417 -8.10 24.30 6.60
C VAL A 417 -9.34 23.53 6.19
N ARG A 418 -9.63 22.43 6.90
CA ARG A 418 -10.78 21.55 6.63
C ARG A 418 -12.06 21.91 7.39
N ALA A 419 -11.94 22.65 8.50
CA ALA A 419 -13.06 22.99 9.37
C ALA A 419 -13.16 24.50 9.59
N PHE A 420 -14.34 25.05 9.34
CA PHE A 420 -14.68 26.45 9.60
C PHE A 420 -15.83 26.52 10.59
N GLU A 421 -15.97 27.69 11.22
CA GLU A 421 -17.12 27.99 12.08
C GLU A 421 -18.39 27.96 11.23
N GLU A 422 -19.39 27.19 11.67
CA GLU A 422 -20.71 27.17 11.06
C GLU A 422 -21.62 28.16 11.79
N ASP A 423 -22.39 28.94 11.03
CA ASP A 423 -23.40 29.86 11.57
C ASP A 423 -24.59 29.09 12.15
N SER A 424 -24.38 28.42 13.28
CA SER A 424 -25.45 27.84 14.09
C SER A 424 -25.52 28.54 15.45
N LYS A 425 -26.68 29.15 15.75
CA LYS A 425 -26.96 29.68 17.08
C LYS A 425 -27.06 28.49 18.05
N VAL A 426 -26.07 28.36 18.94
CA VAL A 426 -26.12 27.36 20.01
C VAL A 426 -26.45 28.04 21.31
N VAL A 427 -27.49 27.52 21.96
CA VAL A 427 -27.78 27.75 23.38
C VAL A 427 -26.89 26.79 24.16
N TYR A 428 -25.93 27.32 24.91
CA TYR A 428 -25.19 26.54 25.89
C TYR A 428 -26.08 26.33 27.11
N HIS A 429 -26.25 25.08 27.54
CA HIS A 429 -26.57 24.82 28.93
C HIS A 429 -25.24 24.79 29.68
N GLU A 430 -24.86 25.92 30.28
CA GLU A 430 -23.75 25.94 31.23
C GLU A 430 -24.05 24.92 32.33
N VAL A 431 -23.22 23.88 32.44
CA VAL A 431 -23.11 23.15 33.70
C VAL A 431 -22.28 24.04 34.62
N GLY A 432 -22.98 24.95 35.30
CA GLY A 432 -22.53 25.76 36.44
C GLY A 432 -21.14 26.40 36.32
N GLY A 433 -21.08 27.65 35.87
CA GLY A 433 -19.89 28.48 36.06
C GLY A 433 -19.49 28.58 37.54
N PHE A 434 -18.19 28.70 37.81
CA PHE A 434 -17.68 28.91 39.17
C PHE A 434 -18.00 30.35 39.62
N GLU A 435 -18.90 30.50 40.59
CA GLU A 435 -19.10 31.76 41.31
C GLU A 435 -18.09 31.86 42.47
N PRO A 436 -17.47 33.04 42.72
CA PRO A 436 -16.60 33.23 43.87
C PRO A 436 -17.34 32.90 45.19
N GLY A 437 -16.86 31.87 45.89
CA GLY A 437 -17.42 31.44 47.17
C GLY A 437 -18.49 30.33 47.10
N LYS A 438 -18.71 29.67 45.95
CA LYS A 438 -19.60 28.50 45.85
C LYS A 438 -18.92 27.29 45.20
N GLN A 439 -19.20 26.08 45.71
CA GLN A 439 -18.82 24.83 45.05
C GLN A 439 -19.86 24.48 43.96
N PRO A 440 -19.44 24.07 42.75
CA PRO A 440 -20.37 23.59 41.72
C PRO A 440 -21.06 22.30 42.17
N GLY A 441 -22.39 22.22 42.02
CA GLY A 441 -23.17 21.00 42.24
C GLY A 441 -24.00 20.91 43.52
N GLU A 442 -24.03 21.93 44.38
CA GLU A 442 -24.96 21.98 45.51
C GLU A 442 -26.35 22.50 45.09
N GLU A 443 -27.16 21.64 44.47
CA GLU A 443 -28.60 21.88 44.40
C GLU A 443 -29.22 21.63 45.79
N LYS A 444 -29.75 22.69 46.40
CA LYS A 444 -30.53 22.59 47.64
C LYS A 444 -31.78 21.76 47.39
N ALA A 445 -31.84 20.56 47.95
CA ALA A 445 -33.08 19.80 48.10
C ALA A 445 -34.06 20.57 49.00
N ALA A 446 -34.91 21.39 48.38
CA ALA A 446 -36.02 22.04 49.05
C ALA A 446 -37.17 21.04 49.22
N THR A 447 -37.46 20.74 50.49
CA THR A 447 -38.67 20.15 51.06
C THR A 447 -39.96 20.31 50.23
N GLU A 448 -40.54 19.20 49.79
CA GLU A 448 -41.99 19.07 49.60
C GLU A 448 -42.58 18.15 50.67
N LYS A 449 -43.16 18.77 51.71
CA LYS A 449 -44.21 18.15 52.53
C LYS A 449 -45.53 18.31 51.78
N GLY A 450 -46.28 17.21 51.58
CA GLY A 450 -47.74 17.26 51.67
C GLY A 450 -48.57 16.49 50.65
N GLN A 451 -49.21 15.44 51.16
CA GLN A 451 -50.60 14.98 50.89
C GLN A 451 -50.93 14.09 49.68
N LYS A 452 -51.24 12.82 50.02
CA LYS A 452 -52.37 11.93 49.64
C LYS A 452 -51.80 10.51 49.53
N ARG A 453 -52.23 9.48 50.28
CA ARG A 453 -53.45 9.19 51.02
C ARG A 453 -53.11 8.27 52.20
#